data_AF-A0A9D9L0E2-F1
#
_entry.id   AF-A0A9D9L0E2-F1
#
_cell.length_a   1.000
_cell.length_b   1.000
_cell.length_c   1.000
_cell.angle_alpha   90.00
_cell.angle_beta   90.00
_cell.angle_gamma   90.00
#
_symmetry.space_group_name_H-M   'P 1'
#
loop_
_entity.id
_entity.type
_entity.pdbx_description
1 polymer ?
#
loop_
_entity_poly.entity_id
_entity_poly.type
_entity_poly.pdbx_seq_one_letter_code
_entity_poly.pdbx_strand_id
1 'polypeptide(L)' 'MTADIAVIGGGAAGITAAIEAKQSAPSLNVIIAERLDRTGKKILVTGSGRCNLTNRTISAEDYHGSLSFVMD' A
#
# COMPACT_ATOMS: atom_id res chain seq x y z
N MET A 1 16.28 11.25 12.50
CA MET A 1 15.13 11.37 11.58
C MET A 1 13.89 11.52 12.43
N THR A 2 13.17 12.62 12.27
CA THR A 2 11.84 12.84 12.86
C THR A 2 10.82 12.72 11.74
N ALA A 3 9.80 11.89 11.94
CA ALA A 3 8.70 11.73 10.99
C ALA A 3 7.41 12.09 11.71
N ASP A 4 6.56 12.86 11.04
CA ASP A 4 5.23 13.18 11.54
C ASP A 4 4.28 12.00 11.27
N ILE A 5 4.49 11.28 10.16
CA ILE A 5 3.77 10.06 9.79
C ILE A 5 4.78 8.98 9.40
N ALA A 6 4.63 7.78 9.98
CA ALA A 6 5.41 6.61 9.62
C ALA A 6 4.50 5.51 9.06
N VAL A 7 4.79 5.06 7.84
CA VAL A 7 4.12 3.92 7.20
C VAL A 7 5.01 2.69 7.34
N ILE A 8 4.49 1.63 7.95
CA ILE A 8 5.23 0.38 8.19
C ILE A 8 4.94 -0.61 7.06
N GLY A 9 5.96 -0.89 6.25
CA GLY A 9 5.89 -1.73 5.06
C GLY A 9 5.85 -0.91 3.76
N GLY A 10 6.80 -1.16 2.87
CA GLY A 10 6.90 -0.55 1.54
C GLY A 10 6.31 -1.43 0.44
N GLY A 11 5.23 -2.16 0.73
CA GLY A 11 4.43 -2.88 -0.26
C GLY A 11 3.49 -1.96 -1.03
N ALA A 12 2.61 -2.52 -1.86
CA ALA A 12 1.66 -1.73 -2.67
C ALA A 12 0.81 -0.79 -1.79
N ALA A 13 0.17 -1.33 -0.75
CA ALA A 13 -0.66 -0.55 0.16
C ALA A 13 0.12 0.56 0.90
N GLY A 14 1.33 0.26 1.39
CA GLY A 14 2.12 1.24 2.14
C GLY A 14 2.67 2.37 1.27
N ILE A 15 3.09 2.07 0.04
CA ILE A 15 3.50 3.11 -0.92
C ILE A 15 2.31 4.02 -1.24
N THR A 16 1.14 3.44 -1.56
CA THR A 16 -0.08 4.22 -1.83
C THR A 16 -0.45 5.08 -0.63
N ALA A 17 -0.50 4.53 0.58
CA ALA A 17 -0.82 5.28 1.79
C ALA A 17 0.15 6.44 2.05
N ALA A 18 1.45 6.24 1.84
CA ALA A 18 2.45 7.30 2.02
C ALA A 18 2.30 8.44 1.01
N ILE A 19 1.97 8.12 -0.25
CA ILE A 19 1.70 9.11 -1.30
C ILE A 19 0.46 9.93 -0.91
N GLU A 20 -0.65 9.27 -0.59
CA GLU A 20 -1.91 9.94 -0.21
C GLU A 20 -1.74 10.81 1.04
N ALA A 21 -1.01 10.32 2.05
CA ALA A 21 -0.70 11.08 3.25
C ALA A 21 0.11 12.35 2.93
N LYS A 22 1.13 12.25 2.07
CA LYS A 22 1.94 13.40 1.68
C LYS A 22 1.18 14.40 0.81
N GLN A 23 0.30 13.92 -0.07
CA GLN A 23 -0.56 14.78 -0.90
C GLN A 23 -1.60 15.53 -0.05
N SER A 24 -2.19 14.84 0.93
CA SER A 24 -3.20 15.41 1.83
C SER A 24 -2.61 16.38 2.86
N ALA A 25 -1.37 16.13 3.30
CA ALA A 25 -0.67 16.98 4.28
C ALA A 25 0.76 17.33 3.80
N PRO A 26 0.90 18.25 2.82
CA PRO A 26 2.19 18.55 2.20
C PRO A 26 3.26 19.07 3.16
N SER A 27 2.87 19.66 4.29
CA SER A 27 3.79 20.17 5.32
C SER A 27 4.40 19.06 6.19
N LEU A 28 3.79 17.88 6.26
CA LEU A 28 4.24 16.79 7.14
C LEU A 28 5.35 15.95 6.49
N ASN A 29 6.28 15.48 7.32
CA ASN A 29 7.32 14.53 6.93
C ASN A 29 6.77 13.11 7.02
N VAL A 30 6.67 12.45 5.87
CA VAL A 30 6.18 11.07 5.76
C VAL A 30 7.35 10.16 5.44
N ILE A 31 7.53 9.08 6.21
CA ILE A 31 8.54 8.06 5.96
C ILE A 31 7.88 6.69 5.75
N ILE A 32 8.53 5.85 4.96
CA ILE A 32 8.21 4.42 4.83
C ILE A 32 9.34 3.63 5.49
N ALA A 33 9.01 2.76 6.43
CA ALA A 33 9.92 1.79 6.99
C ALA A 33 9.70 0.42 6.32
N GLU A 34 10.67 -0.04 5.54
CA GLU A 34 10.63 -1.34 4.85
C GLU A 34 11.76 -2.24 5.37
N ARG A 35 11.45 -3.52 5.59
CA ARG A 35 12.40 -4.52 6.07
C ARG A 35 13.29 -5.06 4.94
N LEU A 36 12.74 -5.17 3.74
CA LEU A 36 13.47 -5.63 2.57
C LEU A 36 14.41 -4.54 2.06
N ASP A 37 15.39 -4.98 1.28
CA ASP A 37 16.40 -4.13 0.60
C ASP A 37 15.78 -3.07 -0.32
N ARG A 38 14.55 -3.31 -0.80
CA ARG A 38 13.82 -2.39 -1.69
C ARG A 38 12.32 -2.41 -1.39
N THR A 39 11.71 -1.22 -1.44
CA THR A 39 10.25 -1.09 -1.52
C THR A 39 9.73 -1.73 -2.80
N GLY A 40 8.48 -2.21 -2.77
CA GLY A 40 7.81 -2.80 -3.92
C GLY A 40 8.37 -4.17 -4.36
N LYS A 41 9.29 -4.79 -3.61
CA LYS A 41 9.93 -6.07 -4.03
C LYS A 41 8.93 -7.17 -4.36
N LYS A 42 7.83 -7.27 -3.60
CA LYS A 42 6.75 -8.23 -3.90
C LYS A 42 5.91 -7.85 -5.12
N ILE A 43 5.81 -6.57 -5.48
CA ILE A 43 5.09 -6.11 -6.68
C ILE A 43 5.79 -6.63 -7.93
N LEU A 44 7.13 -6.62 -7.94
CA LEU A 44 7.95 -7.06 -9.08
C LEU A 44 7.72 -8.52 -9.49
N VAL A 45 7.21 -9.36 -8.58
CA VAL A 45 6.97 -10.79 -8.88
C VAL A 45 5.51 -11.10 -9.23
N THR A 46 4.59 -10.15 -9.10
CA THR A 46 3.17 -10.40 -9.43
C THR A 46 2.94 -10.45 -10.95
N GLY A 47 1.92 -11.19 -11.39
CA GLY A 47 1.60 -11.32 -12.82
C GLY A 47 2.72 -11.92 -13.67
N SER A 48 3.59 -12.73 -13.07
CA SER A 48 4.81 -13.26 -13.70
C SER A 48 5.75 -12.14 -14.17
N GLY A 49 5.99 -11.14 -13.32
CA GLY A 49 6.87 -10.01 -13.62
C GLY A 49 6.21 -8.85 -14.35
N ARG A 50 4.93 -8.97 -14.71
CA ARG A 50 4.18 -7.95 -15.46
C ARG A 50 3.38 -7.00 -14.58
N CYS A 51 3.33 -7.26 -13.28
CA CYS A 51 2.45 -6.59 -12.32
C CYS A 51 0.96 -6.84 -12.61
N ASN A 52 0.36 -7.80 -11.90
CA ASN A 52 -1.09 -7.95 -11.91
C ASN A 52 -1.71 -6.90 -10.96
N LEU A 53 -1.87 -5.68 -11.46
CA LEU A 53 -2.14 -4.50 -10.63
C LEU A 53 -3.57 -4.46 -10.08
N THR A 54 -4.57 -4.76 -10.91
CA THR A 54 -5.99 -4.64 -10.56
C THR A 54 -6.86 -5.54 -11.44
N ASN A 55 -8.13 -5.69 -11.07
CA ASN A 55 -9.17 -6.32 -11.89
C ASN A 55 -10.23 -5.27 -12.25
N ARG A 56 -10.68 -5.26 -13.51
CA ARG A 56 -11.73 -4.34 -14.00
C ARG A 56 -13.08 -4.64 -13.36
N THR A 57 -13.34 -5.91 -13.06
CA THR A 57 -14.55 -6.36 -12.38
C THR A 57 -14.13 -6.79 -10.99
N ILE A 58 -14.43 -5.95 -10.01
CA ILE A 58 -14.13 -6.17 -8.60
C ILE A 58 -15.43 -6.11 -7.81
N SER A 59 -15.61 -7.06 -6.90
CA SER A 59 -16.77 -7.16 -6.04
C SER A 59 -16.35 -7.60 -4.64
N ALA A 60 -17.25 -7.43 -3.68
CA ALA A 60 -17.06 -7.91 -2.31
C ALA A 60 -16.85 -9.45 -2.26
N GLU A 61 -17.45 -10.18 -3.19
CA GLU A 61 -17.40 -11.64 -3.27
C GLU A 61 -16.02 -12.18 -3.71
N ASP A 62 -15.20 -11.33 -4.34
CA ASP A 62 -13.84 -11.69 -4.78
C ASP A 62 -12.83 -11.76 -3.61
N TYR A 63 -13.26 -11.43 -2.39
CA TYR A 63 -12.43 -11.39 -1.18
C TYR A 63 -12.90 -12.41 -0.14
N HIS A 64 -11.96 -13.21 0.37
CA HIS A 64 -12.24 -14.11 1.48
C HIS A 64 -12.19 -13.37 2.83
N GLY A 65 -13.17 -13.61 3.69
CA GLY A 65 -13.25 -13.05 5.05
C GLY A 65 -14.51 -12.20 5.27
N SER A 66 -14.80 -11.85 6.53
CA SER A 66 -15.89 -10.94 6.84
C SER A 66 -15.47 -9.51 6.52
N LEU A 67 -16.22 -8.82 5.67
CA LEU A 67 -16.00 -7.40 5.34
C LEU A 67 -16.59 -6.45 6.38
N SER A 68 -17.20 -6.97 7.44
CA SER A 68 -17.77 -6.15 8.53
C SER A 68 -16.78 -5.11 9.07
N PHE A 69 -15.50 -5.44 9.19
CA PHE A 69 -14.49 -4.50 9.69
C PHE A 69 -14.07 -3.40 8.70
N VAL A 70 -14.49 -3.48 7.43
CA VAL A 70 -14.12 -2.52 6.35
C VAL A 70 -15.32 -1.67 5.91
N MET A 71 -16.54 -2.17 6.10
CA MET A 71 -17.77 -1.55 5.62
C MET A 71 -18.57 -0.80 6.71
N ASP A 72 -18.09 -0.80 7.94
CA ASP A 72 -18.53 0.11 9.02
C ASP A 72 -17.83 1.47 8.91
#